data_AF-A0A5J4XGH3-F1
#
_entry.id   AF-A0A5J4XGH3-F1
#
_cell.length_a   1.000
_cell.length_b   1.000
_cell.length_c   1.000
_cell.angle_alpha   90.00
_cell.angle_beta   90.00
_cell.angle_gamma   90.00
#
_symmetry.space_group_name_H-M   'P 1'
#
loop_
_entity.id
_entity.type
_entity.pdbx_description
1 polymer ?
#
loop_
_entity_poly.entity_id
_entity_poly.type
_entity_poly.pdbx_seq_one_letter_code
_entity_poly.pdbx_strand_id
1 'polypeptide(L)'
;MFKASCLAAVLAVCLGVATAQPFAPGNLRTSDFDGPYNISLLDTQYNEIKAGIAAKQNYSDLDIVHFLTNVECLEGQFDTWGTFGFGFIDNLTLGGPTPLGARAANLTEMTRPFMEEVALNEQGHALFTRQAGSTIPCPLVDFDGGFNDFMAAAYGLPSGVTVEQQYGSAFDPFMNDQNFVLSVLTLEELGATGNKGLAGLTGNPVLANGIAGLATSATAQATVQRMLLWQMRDYIVEPFGETVQQVFARVSALRDSLDGPQFDDQGLVNTDARTIAVPDSYVNIIPTDVRGITFSRTPQMNINILTLGNPDGVGAFFPNGLIGAISTPTGFDATASGTDDFPTSPMVAFQESVEELGTIMDPLTAAGPATVVGELDLTQSLTGPADNGTAATRGLVYTPSGTPNDANTSTVQVGTPGGDYTWMMA
;
A
#
# COMPACT_ATOMS: atom_id res chain seq x y z
N MET A 1 -27.11 27.35 70.59
CA MET A 1 -26.01 27.50 69.60
C MET A 1 -25.71 26.12 69.03
N PHE A 2 -25.53 26.06 67.70
CA PHE A 2 -25.28 24.89 66.85
C PHE A 2 -26.43 23.89 66.62
N LYS A 3 -27.11 24.05 65.47
CA LYS A 3 -27.66 22.95 64.67
C LYS A 3 -26.79 22.84 63.42
N ALA A 4 -26.15 21.69 63.22
CA ALA A 4 -25.48 21.33 61.99
C ALA A 4 -26.52 20.78 61.01
N SER A 5 -26.57 21.34 59.81
CA SER A 5 -27.40 20.86 58.71
C SER A 5 -26.51 20.16 57.69
N CYS A 6 -26.71 18.85 57.53
CA CYS A 6 -26.21 18.07 56.40
C CYS A 6 -26.87 18.59 55.11
N LEU A 7 -26.08 19.06 54.16
CA LEU A 7 -26.52 19.30 52.79
C LEU A 7 -25.91 18.20 51.91
N ALA A 8 -26.75 17.30 51.42
CA ALA A 8 -26.37 16.33 50.41
C ALA A 8 -26.23 17.06 49.07
N ALA A 9 -25.02 17.07 48.50
CA ALA A 9 -24.79 17.53 47.14
C ALA A 9 -25.20 16.43 46.16
N VAL A 10 -26.34 16.58 45.51
CA VAL A 10 -26.70 15.82 44.32
C VAL A 10 -25.94 16.42 43.15
N LEU A 11 -24.84 15.77 42.74
CA LEU A 11 -24.12 16.11 41.52
C LEU A 11 -24.93 15.56 40.34
N ALA A 12 -25.64 16.44 39.62
CA ALA A 12 -26.31 16.08 38.39
C ALA A 12 -25.25 15.84 37.30
N VAL A 13 -25.00 14.57 36.99
CA VAL A 13 -24.24 14.17 35.80
C VAL A 13 -25.15 14.35 34.60
N CYS A 14 -25.03 15.50 33.93
CA CYS A 14 -25.58 15.68 32.58
C CYS A 14 -24.76 14.81 31.62
N LEU A 15 -25.21 13.57 31.41
CA LEU A 15 -24.84 12.78 30.24
C LEU A 15 -25.35 13.52 29.02
N GLY A 16 -24.47 14.29 28.38
CA GLY A 16 -24.70 14.76 27.01
C GLY A 16 -24.80 13.54 26.12
N VAL A 17 -26.02 13.17 25.74
CA VAL A 17 -26.24 12.24 24.65
C VAL A 17 -25.72 12.94 23.41
N ALA A 18 -24.49 12.62 22.99
CA ALA A 18 -24.00 12.96 21.68
C ALA A 18 -24.85 12.16 20.70
N THR A 19 -25.98 12.74 20.28
CA THR A 19 -26.71 12.26 19.11
C THR A 19 -25.71 12.28 17.98
N ALA A 20 -25.33 11.09 17.48
CA ALA A 20 -24.57 10.97 16.25
C ALA A 20 -25.26 11.87 15.22
N GLN A 21 -24.57 12.92 14.78
CA GLN A 21 -25.07 13.74 13.70
C GLN A 21 -25.25 12.77 12.52
N PRO A 22 -26.44 12.66 11.92
CA PRO A 22 -26.59 11.91 10.68
C PRO A 22 -25.56 12.45 9.70
N PHE A 23 -24.88 11.54 9.01
CA PHE A 23 -23.88 11.83 7.98
C PHE A 23 -24.46 12.91 7.05
N ALA A 24 -24.05 14.16 7.22
CA ALA A 24 -24.56 15.26 6.40
C ALA A 24 -23.80 15.19 5.06
N PRO A 25 -24.48 14.94 3.91
CA PRO A 25 -23.80 14.77 2.62
C PRO A 25 -23.05 16.03 2.16
N GLY A 26 -23.26 17.18 2.82
CA GLY A 26 -22.71 18.47 2.43
C GLY A 26 -21.25 18.72 2.82
N ASN A 27 -20.54 17.74 3.41
CA ASN A 27 -19.13 17.92 3.78
C ASN A 27 -18.22 16.76 3.34
N LEU A 28 -18.68 15.94 2.39
CA LEU A 28 -17.74 15.22 1.53
C LEU A 28 -17.09 16.29 0.66
N ARG A 29 -15.85 16.69 0.99
CA ARG A 29 -15.00 17.50 0.11
C ARG A 29 -14.49 16.69 -1.09
N THR A 30 -15.36 15.85 -1.66
CA THR A 30 -15.14 15.19 -2.96
C THR A 30 -15.58 16.08 -4.12
N SER A 31 -16.01 17.30 -3.84
CA SER A 31 -16.10 18.37 -4.84
C SER A 31 -14.80 19.16 -4.79
N ASP A 32 -14.11 19.23 -5.93
CA ASP A 32 -13.00 20.15 -6.11
C ASP A 32 -13.47 21.57 -5.86
N PHE A 33 -12.53 22.48 -5.58
CA PHE A 33 -12.81 23.91 -5.36
C PHE A 33 -13.62 24.57 -6.51
N ASP A 34 -13.73 23.91 -7.68
CA ASP A 34 -14.43 24.36 -8.88
C ASP A 34 -15.64 23.49 -9.32
N GLY A 35 -16.06 22.45 -8.57
CA GLY A 35 -17.21 21.60 -8.92
C GLY A 35 -16.97 20.09 -8.80
N PRO A 36 -17.92 19.23 -9.22
CA PRO A 36 -17.77 17.77 -9.10
C PRO A 36 -16.64 17.28 -10.03
N TYR A 37 -15.64 16.61 -9.44
CA TYR A 37 -14.49 15.96 -10.08
C TYR A 37 -13.91 16.73 -11.28
N ASN A 38 -13.08 17.73 -10.99
CA ASN A 38 -12.18 18.36 -11.93
C ASN A 38 -11.19 17.32 -12.48
N ILE A 39 -11.55 16.77 -13.63
CA ILE A 39 -10.80 15.74 -14.36
C ILE A 39 -9.44 16.24 -14.88
N SER A 40 -9.09 17.52 -14.78
CA SER A 40 -7.69 17.95 -14.97
C SER A 40 -6.73 17.36 -13.92
N LEU A 41 -7.26 16.76 -12.84
CA LEU A 41 -6.51 15.99 -11.85
C LEU A 41 -6.26 14.52 -12.28
N LEU A 42 -6.77 14.08 -13.45
CA LEU A 42 -6.53 12.73 -14.00
C LEU A 42 -5.15 12.56 -14.65
N ASP A 43 -4.33 13.61 -14.69
CA ASP A 43 -3.01 13.58 -15.32
C ASP A 43 -2.12 12.46 -14.75
N THR A 44 -2.21 12.16 -13.45
CA THR A 44 -1.43 11.09 -12.82
C THR A 44 -1.73 9.72 -13.44
N GLN A 45 -2.99 9.28 -13.50
CA GLN A 45 -3.31 7.97 -14.08
C GLN A 45 -3.14 7.95 -15.61
N TYR A 46 -3.37 9.08 -16.27
CA TYR A 46 -3.06 9.18 -17.69
C TYR A 46 -1.56 8.94 -17.94
N ASN A 47 -0.71 9.52 -17.10
CA ASN A 47 0.74 9.28 -17.13
C ASN A 47 1.10 7.84 -16.74
N GLU A 48 0.41 7.23 -15.76
CA GLU A 48 0.53 5.80 -15.43
C GLU A 48 0.28 4.89 -16.62
N ILE A 49 -0.84 5.09 -17.31
CA ILE A 49 -1.23 4.29 -18.46
C ILE A 49 -0.18 4.44 -19.57
N LYS A 50 0.25 5.68 -19.84
CA LYS A 50 1.27 5.95 -20.86
C LYS A 50 2.63 5.34 -20.52
N ALA A 51 3.05 5.41 -19.25
CA ALA A 51 4.27 4.80 -18.76
C ALA A 51 4.18 3.26 -18.88
N GLY A 52 3.05 2.66 -18.48
CA GLY A 52 2.81 1.23 -18.65
C GLY A 52 2.86 0.78 -20.12
N ILE A 53 2.25 1.54 -21.03
CA ILE A 53 2.32 1.24 -22.48
C ILE A 53 3.76 1.32 -22.98
N ALA A 54 4.55 2.31 -22.53
CA ALA A 54 5.95 2.45 -22.89
C ALA A 54 6.79 1.27 -22.35
N ALA A 55 6.57 0.87 -21.09
CA ALA A 55 7.30 -0.21 -20.42
C ALA A 55 6.96 -1.61 -20.94
N LYS A 56 5.73 -1.82 -21.46
CA LYS A 56 5.28 -3.11 -22.01
C LYS A 56 6.10 -3.55 -23.23
N GLN A 57 6.79 -2.64 -23.90
CA GLN A 57 7.55 -2.98 -25.09
C GLN A 57 8.82 -3.76 -24.71
N ASN A 58 8.86 -5.04 -25.10
CA ASN A 58 10.05 -5.92 -25.19
C ASN A 58 10.35 -6.91 -24.04
N TYR A 59 9.44 -7.15 -23.09
CA TYR A 59 9.64 -8.16 -22.03
C TYR A 59 8.67 -9.34 -22.13
N SER A 60 9.15 -10.54 -21.83
CA SER A 60 8.32 -11.72 -21.64
C SER A 60 7.74 -11.78 -20.21
N ASP A 61 6.69 -12.58 -20.01
CA ASP A 61 6.16 -12.85 -18.66
C ASP A 61 7.23 -13.45 -17.73
N LEU A 62 8.19 -14.22 -18.27
CA LEU A 62 9.31 -14.75 -17.49
C LEU A 62 10.29 -13.65 -17.07
N ASP A 63 10.51 -12.64 -17.92
CA ASP A 63 11.34 -11.48 -17.56
C ASP A 63 10.69 -10.67 -16.44
N ILE A 64 9.36 -10.54 -16.47
CA ILE A 64 8.57 -9.93 -15.38
C ILE A 64 8.72 -10.75 -14.09
N VAL A 65 8.62 -12.08 -14.16
CA VAL A 65 8.81 -12.95 -12.98
C VAL A 65 10.23 -12.87 -12.43
N HIS A 66 11.25 -12.75 -13.28
CA HIS A 66 12.63 -12.52 -12.84
C HIS A 66 12.78 -11.15 -12.16
N PHE A 67 12.20 -10.09 -12.72
CA PHE A 67 12.19 -8.79 -12.05
C PHE A 67 11.52 -8.86 -10.68
N LEU A 68 10.32 -9.46 -10.62
CA LEU A 68 9.58 -9.68 -9.39
C LEU A 68 10.43 -10.42 -8.35
N THR A 69 11.12 -11.51 -8.73
CA THR A 69 12.03 -12.21 -7.82
C THR A 69 13.10 -11.30 -7.20
N ASN A 70 13.64 -10.31 -7.92
CA ASN A 70 14.64 -9.43 -7.34
C ASN A 70 14.06 -8.58 -6.20
N VAL A 71 12.87 -7.99 -6.41
CA VAL A 71 12.22 -7.12 -5.42
C VAL A 71 11.66 -7.92 -4.24
N GLU A 72 11.04 -9.08 -4.49
CA GLU A 72 10.56 -9.98 -3.44
C GLU A 72 11.72 -10.59 -2.62
N CYS A 73 12.90 -10.76 -3.21
CA CYS A 73 14.11 -11.14 -2.48
C CYS A 73 14.70 -9.99 -1.65
N LEU A 74 14.45 -8.73 -2.02
CA LEU A 74 14.87 -7.56 -1.24
C LEU A 74 13.95 -7.41 -0.02
N GLU A 75 12.65 -7.33 -0.26
CA GLU A 75 11.60 -7.15 0.75
C GLU A 75 11.57 -8.33 1.71
N GLY A 76 11.33 -9.54 1.21
CA GLY A 76 11.18 -10.68 2.09
C GLY A 76 12.44 -11.11 2.84
N GLN A 77 13.64 -10.83 2.31
CA GLN A 77 14.84 -11.04 3.13
C GLN A 77 14.99 -9.96 4.20
N PHE A 78 14.66 -8.70 3.93
CA PHE A 78 14.69 -7.66 4.94
C PHE A 78 13.73 -8.00 6.09
N ASP A 79 12.52 -8.42 5.75
CA ASP A 79 11.46 -8.69 6.72
C ASP A 79 11.69 -9.96 7.53
N THR A 80 12.14 -11.05 6.89
CA THR A 80 12.45 -12.30 7.61
C THR A 80 13.68 -12.14 8.51
N TRP A 81 14.75 -11.49 8.03
CA TRP A 81 15.90 -11.21 8.89
C TRP A 81 15.55 -10.27 10.03
N GLY A 82 14.84 -9.19 9.75
CA GLY A 82 14.45 -8.20 10.75
C GLY A 82 13.52 -8.78 11.81
N THR A 83 12.60 -9.65 11.42
CA THR A 83 11.60 -10.17 12.34
C THR A 83 12.07 -11.43 13.08
N PHE A 84 12.67 -12.38 12.36
CA PHE A 84 13.04 -13.70 12.90
C PHE A 84 14.53 -13.85 13.21
N GLY A 85 15.39 -12.98 12.67
CA GLY A 85 16.84 -13.10 12.80
C GLY A 85 17.47 -14.13 11.86
N PHE A 86 16.73 -14.61 10.85
CA PHE A 86 17.22 -15.47 9.78
C PHE A 86 16.41 -15.24 8.50
N GLY A 87 17.01 -15.52 7.34
CA GLY A 87 16.38 -15.31 6.02
C GLY A 87 15.38 -16.41 5.62
N PHE A 88 15.12 -16.52 4.31
CA PHE A 88 14.15 -17.50 3.80
C PHE A 88 14.46 -18.97 4.15
N ILE A 89 13.39 -19.76 4.32
CA ILE A 89 13.44 -21.21 4.53
C ILE A 89 13.34 -21.94 3.16
N ASP A 90 13.57 -23.25 3.13
CA ASP A 90 13.37 -24.14 1.97
C ASP A 90 14.11 -23.74 0.67
N ASN A 91 15.28 -23.11 0.82
CA ASN A 91 16.15 -22.70 -0.30
C ASN A 91 15.46 -21.76 -1.31
N LEU A 92 14.53 -20.92 -0.85
CA LEU A 92 13.89 -19.90 -1.71
C LEU A 92 14.89 -18.88 -2.28
N THR A 93 16.10 -18.77 -1.73
CA THR A 93 17.19 -17.95 -2.28
C THR A 93 17.90 -18.58 -3.47
N LEU A 94 17.71 -19.88 -3.71
CA LEU A 94 18.43 -20.70 -4.70
C LEU A 94 19.96 -20.53 -4.61
N GLY A 95 20.50 -20.41 -3.39
CA GLY A 95 21.93 -20.21 -3.16
C GLY A 95 22.42 -18.77 -3.36
N GLY A 96 21.50 -17.80 -3.48
CA GLY A 96 21.83 -16.37 -3.40
C GLY A 96 22.55 -16.02 -2.09
N PRO A 97 23.39 -14.98 -2.09
CA PRO A 97 24.18 -14.60 -0.92
C PRO A 97 23.30 -14.03 0.19
N THR A 98 23.75 -14.19 1.44
CA THR A 98 23.14 -13.49 2.58
C THR A 98 23.25 -11.97 2.38
N PRO A 99 22.19 -11.20 2.63
CA PRO A 99 22.24 -9.75 2.57
C PRO A 99 23.30 -9.15 3.50
N LEU A 100 23.86 -8.00 3.12
CA LEU A 100 24.74 -7.23 4.00
C LEU A 100 23.90 -6.49 5.05
N GLY A 101 24.36 -6.45 6.30
CA GLY A 101 23.65 -5.80 7.41
C GLY A 101 22.48 -6.58 8.02
N ALA A 102 22.07 -7.70 7.41
CA ALA A 102 20.94 -8.50 7.86
C ALA A 102 21.06 -9.01 9.30
N ARG A 103 20.06 -8.70 10.13
CA ARG A 103 19.92 -9.18 11.51
C ARG A 103 18.51 -8.94 12.05
N ALA A 104 18.21 -9.53 13.20
CA ALA A 104 16.99 -9.24 13.93
C ALA A 104 16.93 -7.76 14.36
N ALA A 105 15.77 -7.16 14.17
CA ALA A 105 15.37 -5.87 14.71
C ALA A 105 14.95 -6.00 16.17
N ASN A 106 15.18 -4.93 16.94
CA ASN A 106 14.74 -4.85 18.32
C ASN A 106 13.27 -4.43 18.41
N LEU A 107 12.37 -5.35 18.02
CA LEU A 107 10.93 -5.10 18.00
C LEU A 107 10.27 -5.27 19.38
N THR A 108 9.35 -4.38 19.72
CA THR A 108 8.51 -4.53 20.92
C THR A 108 7.46 -5.63 20.72
N GLU A 109 6.88 -6.11 21.82
CA GLU A 109 5.78 -7.08 21.78
C GLU A 109 4.52 -6.56 21.05
N MET A 110 4.39 -5.24 20.92
CA MET A 110 3.27 -4.62 20.19
C MET A 110 3.47 -4.68 18.68
N THR A 111 4.67 -4.38 18.19
CA THR A 111 4.98 -4.29 16.75
C THR A 111 5.31 -5.64 16.14
N ARG A 112 5.99 -6.49 16.91
CA ARG A 112 6.47 -7.81 16.47
C ARG A 112 5.42 -8.69 15.77
N PRO A 113 4.22 -8.96 16.33
CA PRO A 113 3.28 -9.88 15.70
C PRO A 113 2.81 -9.42 14.31
N PHE A 114 2.66 -8.11 14.10
CA PHE A 114 2.32 -7.56 12.79
C PHE A 114 3.45 -7.81 11.78
N MET A 115 4.70 -7.57 12.18
CA MET A 115 5.85 -7.78 11.29
C MET A 115 6.15 -9.26 11.07
N GLU A 116 5.80 -10.14 12.01
CA GLU A 116 5.89 -11.60 11.83
C GLU A 116 4.94 -12.08 10.74
N GLU A 117 3.72 -11.55 10.68
CA GLU A 117 2.78 -11.86 9.60
C GLU A 117 3.27 -11.35 8.24
N VAL A 118 3.74 -10.10 8.18
CA VAL A 118 4.34 -9.49 6.97
C VAL A 118 5.51 -10.37 6.47
N ALA A 119 6.47 -10.69 7.33
CA ALA A 119 7.62 -11.51 6.96
C ALA A 119 7.25 -12.92 6.45
N LEU A 120 6.19 -13.53 7.00
CA LEU A 120 5.67 -14.81 6.49
C LEU A 120 4.98 -14.66 5.12
N ASN A 121 4.26 -13.55 4.91
CA ASN A 121 3.62 -13.27 3.63
C ASN A 121 4.67 -13.04 2.54
N GLU A 122 5.70 -12.26 2.83
CA GLU A 122 6.82 -12.00 1.94
C GLU A 122 7.62 -13.28 1.59
N GLN A 123 7.81 -14.19 2.55
CA GLN A 123 8.34 -15.52 2.24
C GLN A 123 7.41 -16.29 1.27
N GLY A 124 6.10 -16.13 1.40
CA GLY A 124 5.10 -16.62 0.47
C GLY A 124 5.18 -15.96 -0.91
N HIS A 125 5.46 -14.66 -0.99
CA HIS A 125 5.67 -13.94 -2.24
C HIS A 125 6.91 -14.48 -2.97
N ALA A 126 8.03 -14.67 -2.25
CA ALA A 126 9.22 -15.31 -2.79
C ALA A 126 8.92 -16.73 -3.32
N LEU A 127 8.17 -17.55 -2.58
CA LEU A 127 7.69 -18.86 -3.04
C LEU A 127 6.84 -18.75 -4.31
N PHE A 128 5.93 -17.79 -4.39
CA PHE A 128 5.12 -17.54 -5.59
C PHE A 128 6.02 -17.30 -6.81
N THR A 129 7.07 -16.48 -6.69
CA THR A 129 7.97 -16.24 -7.83
C THR A 129 8.66 -17.52 -8.31
N ARG A 130 8.99 -18.45 -7.40
CA ARG A 130 9.53 -19.77 -7.75
C ARG A 130 8.51 -20.63 -8.48
N GLN A 131 7.27 -20.67 -7.99
CA GLN A 131 6.18 -21.41 -8.63
C GLN A 131 5.78 -20.82 -9.98
N ALA A 132 5.93 -19.50 -10.15
CA ALA A 132 5.74 -18.78 -11.40
C ALA A 132 6.85 -19.02 -12.44
N GLY A 133 7.92 -19.74 -12.06
CA GLY A 133 8.97 -20.19 -12.98
C GLY A 133 10.30 -19.46 -12.87
N SER A 134 10.49 -18.61 -11.85
CA SER A 134 11.78 -17.92 -11.64
C SER A 134 12.90 -18.91 -11.35
N THR A 135 13.99 -18.81 -12.11
CA THR A 135 15.18 -19.67 -11.97
C THR A 135 16.42 -18.94 -11.46
N ILE A 136 16.32 -17.62 -11.29
CA ILE A 136 17.44 -16.79 -10.83
C ILE A 136 17.59 -16.89 -9.30
N PRO A 137 18.82 -16.89 -8.75
CA PRO A 137 19.03 -16.77 -7.32
C PRO A 137 18.61 -15.38 -6.82
N CYS A 138 18.37 -15.24 -5.51
CA CYS A 138 18.27 -13.90 -4.93
C CYS A 138 19.58 -13.13 -5.19
N PRO A 139 19.52 -11.86 -5.62
CA PRO A 139 20.71 -11.02 -5.77
C PRO A 139 21.34 -10.71 -4.39
N LEU A 140 22.58 -10.23 -4.41
CA LEU A 140 23.14 -9.58 -3.22
C LEU A 140 22.40 -8.27 -3.00
N VAL A 141 21.84 -8.12 -1.80
CA VAL A 141 21.25 -6.86 -1.34
C VAL A 141 22.01 -6.32 -0.13
N ASP A 142 22.05 -4.99 0.01
CA ASP A 142 22.77 -4.31 1.08
C ASP A 142 21.79 -3.47 1.92
N PHE A 143 21.50 -3.93 3.14
CA PHE A 143 20.60 -3.21 4.05
C PHE A 143 21.32 -2.09 4.80
N ASP A 144 22.60 -2.28 5.17
CA ASP A 144 23.35 -1.24 5.87
C ASP A 144 23.69 -0.10 4.90
N GLY A 145 24.40 -0.41 3.81
CA GLY A 145 24.77 0.57 2.79
C GLY A 145 23.56 1.13 2.07
N GLY A 146 22.60 0.28 1.69
CA GLY A 146 21.43 0.69 0.90
C GLY A 146 20.54 1.69 1.62
N PHE A 147 20.14 1.42 2.87
CA PHE A 147 19.34 2.38 3.62
C PHE A 147 20.12 3.66 3.97
N ASN A 148 21.43 3.59 4.22
CA ASN A 148 22.22 4.79 4.47
C ASN A 148 22.39 5.66 3.22
N ASP A 149 22.61 5.08 2.05
CA ASP A 149 22.64 5.81 0.78
C ASP A 149 21.27 6.45 0.49
N PHE A 150 20.20 5.68 0.71
CA PHE A 150 18.83 6.13 0.50
C PHE A 150 18.47 7.31 1.41
N MET A 151 18.81 7.20 2.70
CA MET A 151 18.62 8.30 3.65
C MET A 151 19.51 9.50 3.36
N ALA A 152 20.77 9.30 2.96
CA ALA A 152 21.64 10.40 2.54
C ALA A 152 21.01 11.18 1.38
N ALA A 153 20.43 10.49 0.39
CA ALA A 153 19.70 11.10 -0.70
C ALA A 153 18.43 11.84 -0.22
N ALA A 154 17.65 11.25 0.69
CA ALA A 154 16.42 11.85 1.22
C ALA A 154 16.69 13.13 2.03
N TYR A 155 17.87 13.25 2.63
CA TYR A 155 18.35 14.44 3.33
C TYR A 155 19.12 15.41 2.43
N GLY A 156 19.25 15.12 1.13
CA GLY A 156 19.94 15.97 0.17
C GLY A 156 21.44 16.15 0.48
N LEU A 157 22.07 15.11 1.05
CA LEU A 157 23.49 15.18 1.38
C LEU A 157 24.34 15.26 0.10
N PRO A 158 25.45 16.01 0.10
CA PRO A 158 26.36 16.05 -1.03
C PRO A 158 26.92 14.67 -1.36
N SER A 159 27.21 14.41 -2.64
CA SER A 159 27.80 13.14 -3.08
C SER A 159 29.06 12.80 -2.29
N GLY A 160 29.13 11.57 -1.78
CA GLY A 160 30.23 11.06 -0.96
C GLY A 160 30.16 11.43 0.52
N VAL A 161 29.17 12.21 0.97
CA VAL A 161 28.90 12.46 2.39
C VAL A 161 27.92 11.41 2.90
N THR A 162 28.33 10.65 3.92
CA THR A 162 27.47 9.62 4.53
C THR A 162 26.57 10.19 5.62
N VAL A 163 25.48 9.47 5.94
CA VAL A 163 24.64 9.77 7.12
C VAL A 163 25.50 9.83 8.39
N GLU A 164 26.41 8.87 8.58
CA GLU A 164 27.31 8.85 9.73
C GLU A 164 28.19 10.09 9.84
N GLN A 165 28.76 10.56 8.72
CA GLN A 165 29.59 11.77 8.72
C GLN A 165 28.80 13.02 9.10
N GLN A 166 27.54 13.13 8.66
CA GLN A 166 26.70 14.30 8.88
C GLN A 166 26.01 14.30 10.25
N TYR A 167 25.55 13.13 10.71
CA TYR A 167 24.69 12.98 11.90
C TYR A 167 25.38 12.29 13.08
N GLY A 168 26.64 11.84 12.92
CA GLY A 168 27.47 11.26 13.98
C GLY A 168 27.31 9.75 14.18
N SER A 169 26.30 9.13 13.57
CA SER A 169 26.14 7.68 13.44
C SER A 169 25.34 7.34 12.18
N ALA A 170 25.52 6.13 11.66
CA ALA A 170 24.72 5.63 10.53
C ALA A 170 23.24 5.46 10.91
N PHE A 171 22.35 5.49 9.91
CA PHE A 171 20.98 5.01 10.08
C PHE A 171 21.00 3.49 10.20
N ASP A 172 20.34 2.98 11.23
CA ASP A 172 20.22 1.55 11.48
C ASP A 172 18.76 1.13 11.31
N PRO A 173 18.41 0.40 10.23
CA PRO A 173 17.03 -0.01 9.97
C PRO A 173 16.53 -1.05 10.98
N PHE A 174 17.41 -1.72 11.73
CA PHE A 174 17.04 -2.77 12.69
C PHE A 174 17.10 -2.30 14.14
N MET A 175 17.20 -0.98 14.39
CA MET A 175 17.46 -0.43 15.72
C MET A 175 16.31 -0.64 16.72
N ASN A 176 15.07 -0.44 16.27
CA ASN A 176 13.86 -0.37 17.08
C ASN A 176 12.62 -0.41 16.17
N ASP A 177 11.42 -0.36 16.75
CA ASP A 177 10.14 -0.36 16.02
C ASP A 177 10.07 0.69 14.92
N GLN A 178 10.32 1.96 15.22
CA GLN A 178 10.11 3.04 14.25
C GLN A 178 11.12 3.01 13.11
N ASN A 179 12.38 2.66 13.38
CA ASN A 179 13.39 2.51 12.36
C ASN A 179 13.06 1.33 11.43
N PHE A 180 12.61 0.21 12.00
CA PHE A 180 12.29 -0.98 11.24
C PHE A 180 11.03 -0.81 10.41
N VAL A 181 9.92 -0.41 11.02
CA VAL A 181 8.63 -0.22 10.31
C VAL A 181 8.74 0.85 9.22
N LEU A 182 9.54 1.91 9.44
CA LEU A 182 9.80 2.92 8.41
C LEU A 182 10.57 2.33 7.24
N SER A 183 11.54 1.47 7.52
CA SER A 183 12.35 0.77 6.51
C SER A 183 11.50 -0.23 5.72
N VAL A 184 10.63 -1.00 6.39
CA VAL A 184 9.65 -1.89 5.75
C VAL A 184 8.74 -1.09 4.82
N LEU A 185 8.08 -0.03 5.32
CA LEU A 185 7.16 0.78 4.52
C LEU A 185 7.85 1.48 3.32
N THR A 186 9.15 1.79 3.44
CA THR A 186 9.92 2.35 2.33
C THR A 186 9.96 1.41 1.13
N LEU A 187 10.06 0.10 1.39
CA LEU A 187 10.11 -0.95 0.36
C LEU A 187 8.71 -1.45 -0.03
N GLU A 188 7.86 -1.73 0.96
CA GLU A 188 6.52 -2.33 0.80
C GLU A 188 5.63 -1.59 -0.20
N GLU A 189 5.66 -0.25 -0.21
CA GLU A 189 4.83 0.51 -1.17
C GLU A 189 5.37 0.44 -2.60
N LEU A 190 6.66 0.17 -2.77
CA LEU A 190 7.24 -0.16 -4.08
C LEU A 190 6.77 -1.54 -4.53
N GLY A 191 6.66 -2.50 -3.59
CA GLY A 191 6.03 -3.80 -3.81
C GLY A 191 4.56 -3.67 -4.22
N ALA A 192 3.75 -2.93 -3.46
CA ALA A 192 2.32 -2.73 -3.73
C ALA A 192 2.05 -2.05 -5.09
N THR A 193 2.66 -0.90 -5.33
CA THR A 193 2.48 -0.12 -6.56
C THR A 193 3.16 -0.76 -7.77
N GLY A 194 4.32 -1.40 -7.56
CA GLY A 194 5.05 -2.16 -8.57
C GLY A 194 4.29 -3.40 -9.01
N ASN A 195 3.77 -4.19 -8.07
CA ASN A 195 2.98 -5.39 -8.37
C ASN A 195 1.68 -5.02 -9.10
N LYS A 196 1.01 -3.92 -8.73
CA LYS A 196 -0.15 -3.43 -9.48
C LYS A 196 0.24 -3.09 -10.93
N GLY A 197 1.37 -2.43 -11.15
CA GLY A 197 1.89 -2.14 -12.50
C GLY A 197 2.24 -3.40 -13.28
N LEU A 198 2.95 -4.35 -12.66
CA LEU A 198 3.33 -5.63 -13.26
C LEU A 198 2.11 -6.45 -13.69
N ALA A 199 1.02 -6.43 -12.92
CA ALA A 199 -0.22 -7.12 -13.31
C ALA A 199 -0.75 -6.61 -14.66
N GLY A 200 -0.61 -5.31 -14.95
CA GLY A 200 -1.00 -4.71 -16.23
C GLY A 200 -0.04 -4.99 -17.40
N LEU A 201 1.23 -5.30 -17.10
CA LEU A 201 2.26 -5.63 -18.10
C LEU A 201 2.28 -7.12 -18.47
N THR A 202 1.79 -7.98 -17.58
CA THR A 202 1.78 -9.43 -17.72
C THR A 202 0.76 -9.89 -18.77
N GLY A 203 1.18 -10.71 -19.73
CA GLY A 203 0.31 -11.25 -20.78
C GLY A 203 -0.51 -12.45 -20.34
N ASN A 204 0.06 -13.34 -19.52
CA ASN A 204 -0.64 -14.51 -19.00
C ASN A 204 -1.65 -14.10 -17.90
N PRO A 205 -2.96 -14.28 -18.11
CA PRO A 205 -3.98 -13.81 -17.17
C PRO A 205 -3.95 -14.52 -15.81
N VAL A 206 -3.47 -15.77 -15.75
CA VAL A 206 -3.34 -16.51 -14.49
C VAL A 206 -2.19 -15.95 -13.65
N LEU A 207 -1.07 -15.65 -14.31
CA LEU A 207 0.08 -15.01 -13.66
C LEU A 207 -0.27 -13.58 -13.23
N ALA A 208 -0.93 -12.80 -14.10
CA ALA A 208 -1.40 -11.45 -13.80
C ALA A 208 -2.34 -11.43 -12.58
N ASN A 209 -3.23 -12.43 -12.46
CA ASN A 209 -4.10 -12.58 -11.29
C ASN A 209 -3.30 -12.87 -10.01
N GLY A 210 -2.25 -13.70 -10.08
CA GLY A 210 -1.35 -13.95 -8.95
C GLY A 210 -0.60 -12.69 -8.52
N ILE A 211 -0.04 -11.94 -9.49
CA ILE A 211 0.66 -10.67 -9.24
C ILE A 211 -0.29 -9.60 -8.66
N ALA A 212 -1.54 -9.53 -9.15
CA ALA A 212 -2.55 -8.66 -8.54
C ALA A 212 -2.89 -9.07 -7.10
N GLY A 213 -2.81 -10.37 -6.78
CA GLY A 213 -2.87 -10.88 -5.41
C GLY A 213 -1.75 -10.33 -4.54
N LEU A 214 -0.50 -10.34 -5.03
CA LEU A 214 0.65 -9.74 -4.33
C LEU A 214 0.45 -8.24 -4.11
N ALA A 215 -0.02 -7.51 -5.13
CA ALA A 215 -0.32 -6.08 -4.98
C ALA A 215 -1.36 -5.82 -3.87
N THR A 216 -2.34 -6.72 -3.72
CA THR A 216 -3.39 -6.61 -2.71
C THR A 216 -2.86 -6.88 -1.31
N SER A 217 -2.08 -7.94 -1.11
CA SER A 217 -1.46 -8.23 0.19
C SER A 217 -0.47 -7.13 0.60
N ALA A 218 0.40 -6.70 -0.32
CA ALA A 218 1.36 -5.64 -0.05
C ALA A 218 0.68 -4.30 0.29
N THR A 219 -0.43 -3.96 -0.39
CA THR A 219 -1.21 -2.76 -0.01
C THR A 219 -1.80 -2.86 1.39
N ALA A 220 -2.31 -4.04 1.78
CA ALA A 220 -2.84 -4.26 3.12
C ALA A 220 -1.74 -4.21 4.19
N GLN A 221 -0.56 -4.75 3.89
CA GLN A 221 0.62 -4.68 4.74
C GLN A 221 1.07 -3.22 4.89
N ALA A 222 1.26 -2.49 3.78
CA ALA A 222 1.55 -1.04 3.75
C ALA A 222 0.59 -0.22 4.63
N THR A 223 -0.70 -0.57 4.61
CA THR A 223 -1.72 0.05 5.46
C THR A 223 -1.43 -0.18 6.95
N VAL A 224 -1.05 -1.40 7.34
CA VAL A 224 -0.66 -1.73 8.72
C VAL A 224 0.59 -0.97 9.12
N GLN A 225 1.64 -0.90 8.28
CA GLN A 225 2.84 -0.14 8.64
C GLN A 225 2.53 1.37 8.73
N ARG A 226 1.72 1.93 7.83
CA ARG A 226 1.24 3.33 7.95
C ARG A 226 0.49 3.57 9.25
N MET A 227 -0.36 2.64 9.68
CA MET A 227 -1.03 2.72 10.98
C MET A 227 -0.05 2.69 12.16
N LEU A 228 0.93 1.79 12.14
CA LEU A 228 1.96 1.71 13.18
C LEU A 228 2.81 2.99 13.23
N LEU A 229 3.27 3.48 12.08
CA LEU A 229 4.01 4.75 11.99
C LEU A 229 3.14 5.94 12.40
N TRP A 230 1.84 5.93 12.13
CA TRP A 230 0.92 6.97 12.60
C TRP A 230 0.84 7.01 14.13
N GLN A 231 0.86 5.86 14.79
CA GLN A 231 0.92 5.79 16.26
C GLN A 231 2.27 6.28 16.79
N MET A 232 3.36 6.00 16.07
CA MET A 232 4.73 6.41 16.40
C MET A 232 5.13 7.76 15.81
N ARG A 233 4.21 8.53 15.22
CA ARG A 233 4.55 9.66 14.33
C ARG A 233 5.41 10.74 14.98
N ASP A 234 5.29 10.91 16.31
CA ASP A 234 6.02 11.88 17.12
C ASP A 234 7.32 11.31 17.73
N TYR A 235 7.62 10.03 17.52
CA TYR A 235 8.85 9.39 17.99
C TYR A 235 10.04 9.88 17.17
N ILE A 236 11.19 10.03 17.82
CA ILE A 236 12.42 10.44 17.15
C ILE A 236 13.06 9.24 16.46
N VAL A 237 13.47 9.46 15.22
CA VAL A 237 14.24 8.51 14.42
C VAL A 237 15.71 8.92 14.49
N GLU A 238 16.51 8.10 15.16
CA GLU A 238 17.96 8.25 15.16
C GLU A 238 18.54 7.79 13.81
N PRO A 239 19.54 8.49 13.27
CA PRO A 239 20.36 9.55 13.91
C PRO A 239 19.88 10.99 13.65
N PHE A 240 18.71 11.17 13.04
CA PHE A 240 18.35 12.45 12.44
C PHE A 240 17.86 13.50 13.44
N GLY A 241 17.41 13.08 14.62
CA GLY A 241 16.76 13.97 15.59
C GLY A 241 15.41 14.50 15.10
N GLU A 242 14.83 13.87 14.08
CA GLU A 242 13.53 14.21 13.49
C GLU A 242 12.47 13.18 13.85
N THR A 243 11.21 13.59 13.82
CA THR A 243 10.08 12.70 14.07
C THR A 243 9.88 11.70 12.93
N VAL A 244 9.27 10.55 13.21
CA VAL A 244 8.87 9.54 12.20
C VAL A 244 8.12 10.18 11.03
N GLN A 245 7.18 11.09 11.31
CA GLN A 245 6.42 11.77 10.26
C GLN A 245 7.34 12.60 9.33
N GLN A 246 8.32 13.31 9.89
CA GLN A 246 9.26 14.11 9.11
C GLN A 246 10.19 13.23 8.28
N VAL A 247 10.73 12.15 8.86
CA VAL A 247 11.61 11.23 8.13
C VAL A 247 10.86 10.54 6.99
N PHE A 248 9.63 10.07 7.24
CA PHE A 248 8.84 9.43 6.18
C PHE A 248 8.42 10.43 5.09
N ALA A 249 8.15 11.69 5.42
CA ALA A 249 7.89 12.72 4.40
C ALA A 249 9.11 12.93 3.48
N ARG A 250 10.34 12.86 4.01
CA ARG A 250 11.57 12.93 3.20
C ARG A 250 11.74 11.71 2.30
N VAL A 251 11.50 10.52 2.84
CA VAL A 251 11.51 9.25 2.08
C VAL A 251 10.52 9.32 0.92
N SER A 252 9.29 9.73 1.20
CA SER A 252 8.24 9.85 0.18
C SER A 252 8.61 10.87 -0.90
N ALA A 253 9.12 12.05 -0.52
CA ALA A 253 9.57 13.05 -1.47
C ALA A 253 10.77 12.59 -2.33
N LEU A 254 11.66 11.77 -1.77
CA LEU A 254 12.76 11.18 -2.55
C LEU A 254 12.23 10.20 -3.60
N ARG A 255 11.32 9.30 -3.23
CA ARG A 255 10.74 8.33 -4.17
C ARG A 255 10.00 9.03 -5.31
N ASP A 256 9.16 10.02 -5.00
CA ASP A 256 8.45 10.87 -5.97
C ASP A 256 9.41 11.59 -6.93
N SER A 257 10.62 11.94 -6.48
CA SER A 257 11.63 12.56 -7.35
C SER A 257 12.32 11.58 -8.31
N LEU A 258 12.14 10.28 -8.11
CA LEU A 258 12.85 9.19 -8.80
C LEU A 258 11.90 8.28 -9.63
N ASP A 259 10.58 8.40 -9.52
CA ASP A 259 9.61 7.54 -10.22
C ASP A 259 9.01 8.15 -11.50
N GLY A 260 9.53 9.31 -11.93
CA GLY A 260 9.26 9.87 -13.25
C GLY A 260 8.22 11.00 -13.22
N PRO A 261 7.33 11.12 -14.22
CA PRO A 261 6.43 12.28 -14.35
C PRO A 261 5.16 12.20 -13.51
N GLN A 262 5.01 11.13 -12.71
CA GLN A 262 3.82 10.87 -11.92
C GLN A 262 3.93 11.55 -10.56
N PHE A 263 2.81 11.64 -9.85
CA PHE A 263 2.78 12.07 -8.44
C PHE A 263 2.07 10.95 -7.67
N ASP A 264 2.83 9.91 -7.34
CA ASP A 264 2.34 8.63 -6.82
C ASP A 264 2.91 8.29 -5.43
N ASP A 265 3.67 9.22 -4.84
CA ASP A 265 4.23 9.09 -3.50
C ASP A 265 3.58 10.05 -2.50
N GLN A 266 3.22 9.53 -1.32
CA GLN A 266 2.48 10.31 -0.33
C GLN A 266 2.94 10.02 1.11
N GLY A 267 3.10 11.07 1.91
CA GLY A 267 3.44 10.96 3.34
C GLY A 267 2.31 10.35 4.20
N LEU A 268 2.55 10.25 5.52
CA LEU A 268 1.54 9.80 6.51
C LEU A 268 0.37 10.78 6.66
N VAL A 269 0.62 12.05 6.34
CA VAL A 269 -0.37 13.09 6.16
C VAL A 269 -0.24 13.61 4.73
N ASN A 270 -1.36 13.94 4.12
CA ASN A 270 -1.41 14.57 2.83
C ASN A 270 -2.40 15.74 2.87
N THR A 271 -2.07 16.80 2.14
CA THR A 271 -2.91 18.00 1.99
C THR A 271 -3.07 18.39 0.53
N ASP A 272 -2.48 17.59 -0.38
CA ASP A 272 -2.54 17.84 -1.81
C ASP A 272 -3.93 17.53 -2.33
N ALA A 273 -4.58 18.55 -2.89
CA ALA A 273 -5.92 18.47 -3.46
C ALA A 273 -6.02 17.52 -4.66
N ARG A 274 -4.90 17.06 -5.24
CA ARG A 274 -4.85 16.00 -6.25
C ARG A 274 -5.17 14.60 -5.67
N THR A 275 -5.34 14.48 -4.35
CA THR A 275 -5.47 13.20 -3.64
C THR A 275 -6.70 13.21 -2.72
N ILE A 276 -7.24 12.03 -2.38
CA ILE A 276 -8.47 11.91 -1.59
C ILE A 276 -8.31 12.37 -0.12
N ALA A 277 -7.08 12.38 0.38
CA ALA A 277 -6.76 12.73 1.76
C ALA A 277 -6.60 14.26 1.92
N VAL A 278 -7.70 14.99 2.14
CA VAL A 278 -7.66 16.40 2.60
C VAL A 278 -8.85 16.69 3.52
N PRO A 279 -8.65 17.00 4.83
CA PRO A 279 -7.68 17.96 5.41
C PRO A 279 -6.47 17.37 6.16
N ASP A 280 -5.51 18.23 6.53
CA ASP A 280 -4.20 17.99 7.18
C ASP A 280 -4.25 17.15 8.48
N SER A 281 -5.44 16.98 9.05
CA SER A 281 -5.69 16.16 10.24
C SER A 281 -6.02 14.70 9.92
N TYR A 282 -6.16 14.35 8.63
CA TYR A 282 -6.53 13.01 8.21
C TYR A 282 -5.27 12.18 7.99
N VAL A 283 -5.31 10.94 8.49
CA VAL A 283 -4.27 9.97 8.24
C VAL A 283 -4.37 9.47 6.80
N ASN A 284 -3.23 9.44 6.11
CA ASN A 284 -3.13 8.85 4.78
C ASN A 284 -2.72 7.38 4.91
N ILE A 285 -3.71 6.48 4.90
CA ILE A 285 -3.52 5.05 5.15
C ILE A 285 -3.25 4.24 3.88
N ILE A 286 -3.67 4.72 2.71
CA ILE A 286 -3.39 4.11 1.40
C ILE A 286 -3.13 5.25 0.42
N PRO A 287 -1.94 5.33 -0.21
CA PRO A 287 -1.69 6.29 -1.28
C PRO A 287 -2.62 6.02 -2.44
N THR A 288 -3.46 7.00 -2.73
CA THR A 288 -4.44 6.93 -3.82
C THR A 288 -4.57 8.27 -4.51
N ASP A 289 -5.00 8.22 -5.76
CA ASP A 289 -5.48 9.42 -6.44
C ASP A 289 -6.81 9.92 -5.84
N VAL A 290 -7.34 11.02 -6.37
CA VAL A 290 -8.63 11.60 -5.96
C VAL A 290 -9.82 10.63 -6.07
N ARG A 291 -9.70 9.51 -6.80
CA ARG A 291 -10.75 8.49 -6.97
C ARG A 291 -10.61 7.34 -5.98
N GLY A 292 -9.57 7.32 -5.14
CA GLY A 292 -9.28 6.21 -4.25
C GLY A 292 -8.63 5.02 -4.97
N ILE A 293 -8.00 5.24 -6.14
CA ILE A 293 -7.28 4.20 -6.87
C ILE A 293 -5.81 4.25 -6.46
N THR A 294 -5.27 3.12 -5.97
CA THR A 294 -3.82 2.96 -5.66
C THR A 294 -3.00 3.17 -6.92
N PHE A 295 -1.81 3.76 -6.82
CA PHE A 295 -0.95 4.05 -7.97
C PHE A 295 -0.28 2.83 -8.60
N SER A 296 0.30 3.00 -9.79
CA SER A 296 1.00 1.95 -10.54
C SER A 296 2.39 2.38 -10.98
N ARG A 297 3.41 1.60 -10.61
CA ARG A 297 4.79 1.80 -11.07
C ARG A 297 5.23 0.79 -12.11
N THR A 298 6.06 1.24 -13.04
CA THR A 298 6.74 0.35 -13.98
C THR A 298 7.99 -0.26 -13.32
N PRO A 299 8.51 -1.40 -13.81
CA PRO A 299 9.77 -1.95 -13.32
C PRO A 299 10.93 -0.96 -13.37
N GLN A 300 11.01 -0.15 -14.43
CA GLN A 300 12.05 0.85 -14.61
C GLN A 300 12.01 1.93 -13.53
N MET A 301 10.81 2.37 -13.14
CA MET A 301 10.61 3.32 -12.04
C MET A 301 11.08 2.73 -10.71
N ASN A 302 10.67 1.50 -10.39
CA ASN A 302 11.12 0.81 -9.19
C ASN A 302 12.66 0.66 -9.16
N ILE A 303 13.28 0.26 -10.28
CA ILE A 303 14.75 0.18 -10.36
C ILE A 303 15.37 1.55 -10.11
N ASN A 304 14.84 2.62 -10.71
CA ASN A 304 15.39 3.96 -10.58
C ASN A 304 15.38 4.44 -9.11
N ILE A 305 14.32 4.12 -8.36
CA ILE A 305 14.23 4.40 -6.92
C ILE A 305 15.24 3.54 -6.15
N LEU A 306 15.23 2.22 -6.38
CA LEU A 306 16.04 1.25 -5.64
C LEU A 306 17.54 1.39 -5.88
N THR A 307 17.94 2.07 -6.96
CA THR A 307 19.35 2.34 -7.32
C THR A 307 19.67 3.84 -7.33
N LEU A 308 18.81 4.68 -6.73
CA LEU A 308 19.00 6.13 -6.59
C LEU A 308 19.38 6.85 -7.88
N GLY A 309 18.69 6.54 -8.98
CA GLY A 309 18.90 7.18 -10.27
C GLY A 309 20.10 6.68 -11.05
N ASN A 310 20.81 5.65 -10.57
CA ASN A 310 21.97 5.14 -11.29
C ASN A 310 21.57 4.46 -12.62
N PRO A 311 22.01 4.98 -13.79
CA PRO A 311 21.60 4.46 -15.09
C PRO A 311 22.05 3.03 -15.37
N ASP A 312 23.09 2.54 -14.68
CA ASP A 312 23.57 1.16 -14.82
C ASP A 312 22.75 0.16 -13.98
N GLY A 313 21.77 0.64 -13.19
CA GLY A 313 20.92 -0.23 -12.36
C GLY A 313 21.66 -0.86 -11.17
N VAL A 314 22.70 -0.18 -10.66
CA VAL A 314 23.52 -0.63 -9.53
C VAL A 314 23.59 0.43 -8.43
N GLY A 315 23.75 -0.01 -7.19
CA GLY A 315 23.90 0.88 -6.02
C GLY A 315 22.72 0.82 -5.06
N ALA A 316 22.84 1.55 -3.96
CA ALA A 316 21.93 1.49 -2.81
C ALA A 316 21.60 0.04 -2.42
N PHE A 317 20.36 -0.41 -2.64
CA PHE A 317 19.93 -1.75 -2.22
C PHE A 317 20.53 -2.89 -3.06
N PHE A 318 20.97 -2.64 -4.29
CA PHE A 318 21.51 -3.65 -5.20
C PHE A 318 22.96 -3.30 -5.60
N PRO A 319 23.97 -3.59 -4.76
CA PRO A 319 25.37 -3.24 -5.04
C PRO A 319 25.92 -3.88 -6.34
N ASN A 320 25.37 -5.03 -6.74
CA ASN A 320 25.72 -5.72 -7.99
C ASN A 320 24.62 -5.61 -9.07
N GLY A 321 23.58 -4.82 -8.81
CA GLY A 321 22.40 -4.69 -9.66
C GLY A 321 21.43 -5.88 -9.59
N LEU A 322 20.30 -5.72 -10.29
CA LEU A 322 19.28 -6.75 -10.42
C LEU A 322 19.68 -7.81 -11.46
N ILE A 323 19.21 -9.04 -11.28
CA ILE A 323 19.46 -10.15 -12.18
C ILE A 323 18.28 -10.32 -13.14
N GLY A 324 18.53 -10.26 -14.44
CA GLY A 324 17.52 -10.52 -15.47
C GLY A 324 17.55 -9.51 -16.61
N ALA A 325 16.58 -9.61 -17.53
CA ALA A 325 16.46 -8.70 -18.67
C ALA A 325 15.96 -7.30 -18.27
N ILE A 326 15.18 -7.21 -17.19
CA ILE A 326 14.74 -5.95 -16.60
C ILE A 326 15.64 -5.65 -15.40
N SER A 327 16.72 -4.91 -15.63
CA SER A 327 17.76 -4.66 -14.63
C SER A 327 18.31 -3.24 -14.60
N THR A 328 17.86 -2.37 -15.49
CA THR A 328 18.27 -0.95 -15.53
C THR A 328 17.04 -0.05 -15.52
N PRO A 329 17.16 1.20 -15.07
CA PRO A 329 16.05 2.17 -15.08
C PRO A 329 15.82 2.80 -16.46
N THR A 330 16.43 2.27 -17.53
CA THR A 330 16.30 2.85 -18.87
C THR A 330 14.83 2.97 -19.28
N GLY A 331 14.36 4.20 -19.49
CA GLY A 331 12.97 4.49 -19.84
C GLY A 331 12.03 4.65 -18.64
N PHE A 332 12.54 4.89 -17.42
CA PHE A 332 11.71 5.17 -16.24
C PHE A 332 10.80 6.39 -16.41
N ASP A 333 11.21 7.37 -17.22
CA ASP A 333 10.45 8.58 -17.55
C ASP A 333 9.75 8.50 -18.93
N ALA A 334 9.81 7.33 -19.59
CA ALA A 334 9.26 7.16 -20.92
C ALA A 334 7.72 7.17 -20.89
N THR A 335 7.12 7.84 -21.88
CA THR A 335 5.68 7.85 -22.09
C THR A 335 5.35 7.47 -23.53
N ALA A 336 4.26 6.73 -23.73
CA ALA A 336 3.78 6.34 -25.05
C ALA A 336 2.44 7.01 -25.40
N SER A 337 2.12 7.05 -26.68
CA SER A 337 0.75 7.28 -27.18
C SER A 337 -0.12 6.04 -26.98
N GLY A 338 -1.44 6.14 -27.14
CA GLY A 338 -2.35 4.99 -26.99
C GLY A 338 -3.58 5.24 -26.12
N THR A 339 -3.72 6.46 -25.60
CA THR A 339 -4.94 6.97 -24.99
C THR A 339 -5.63 8.01 -25.89
N ASP A 340 -5.17 8.13 -27.14
CA ASP A 340 -5.64 9.14 -28.10
C ASP A 340 -7.08 8.91 -28.56
N ASP A 341 -7.56 7.65 -28.48
CA ASP A 341 -8.95 7.27 -28.76
C ASP A 341 -9.86 7.42 -27.53
N PHE A 342 -9.32 7.81 -26.36
CA PHE A 342 -10.15 8.03 -25.18
C PHE A 342 -10.95 9.33 -25.36
N PRO A 343 -12.17 9.42 -24.80
CA PRO A 343 -12.98 10.63 -24.91
C PRO A 343 -12.20 11.85 -24.40
N THR A 344 -11.98 12.84 -25.27
CA THR A 344 -11.28 14.09 -24.92
C THR A 344 -12.14 15.05 -24.09
N SER A 345 -13.45 14.78 -24.04
CA SER A 345 -14.41 15.52 -23.21
C SER A 345 -14.79 14.67 -22.00
N PRO A 346 -14.61 15.18 -20.77
CA PRO A 346 -14.98 14.45 -19.57
C PRO A 346 -16.48 14.15 -19.56
N MET A 347 -16.84 12.90 -19.24
CA MET A 347 -18.22 12.58 -18.89
C MET A 347 -18.46 13.09 -17.47
N VAL A 348 -19.42 13.99 -17.30
CA VAL A 348 -19.75 14.52 -15.97
C VAL A 348 -20.55 13.46 -15.21
N ALA A 349 -20.00 12.99 -14.10
CA ALA A 349 -20.77 12.21 -13.13
C ALA A 349 -21.58 13.20 -12.28
N PHE A 350 -22.91 13.07 -12.30
CA PHE A 350 -23.79 13.81 -11.43
C PHE A 350 -24.23 12.89 -10.29
N GLN A 351 -24.25 13.40 -9.07
CA GLN A 351 -24.91 12.74 -7.97
C GLN A 351 -26.42 12.99 -8.12
N GLU A 352 -27.21 11.93 -8.33
CA GLU A 352 -28.67 12.03 -8.28
C GLU A 352 -29.10 12.53 -6.89
N SER A 353 -30.15 13.34 -6.87
CA SER A 353 -30.68 13.84 -5.61
C SER A 353 -31.28 12.69 -4.79
N VAL A 354 -31.27 12.81 -3.46
CA VAL A 354 -31.93 11.83 -2.58
C VAL A 354 -33.43 11.73 -2.90
N GLU A 355 -34.04 12.80 -3.42
CA GLU A 355 -35.41 12.80 -3.92
C GLU A 355 -35.62 11.89 -5.16
N GLU A 356 -34.60 11.66 -5.99
CA GLU A 356 -34.67 10.83 -7.20
C GLU A 356 -34.39 9.33 -6.93
N LEU A 357 -33.64 9.01 -5.89
CA LEU A 357 -33.26 7.64 -5.49
C LEU A 357 -34.42 6.81 -4.87
N GLY A 358 -35.59 7.42 -4.67
CA GLY A 358 -36.71 6.78 -3.97
C GLY A 358 -36.44 6.57 -2.47
N THR A 359 -37.35 5.88 -1.78
CA THR A 359 -37.22 5.61 -0.34
C THR A 359 -36.05 4.67 -0.05
N ILE A 360 -34.98 5.20 0.53
CA ILE A 360 -33.93 4.42 1.20
C ILE A 360 -34.57 3.76 2.44
N MET A 361 -34.42 2.45 2.60
CA MET A 361 -34.92 1.73 3.77
C MET A 361 -34.31 2.28 5.05
N ASP A 362 -35.08 2.29 6.14
CA ASP A 362 -34.57 2.62 7.47
C ASP A 362 -33.33 1.77 7.80
N PRO A 363 -32.34 2.33 8.53
CA PRO A 363 -31.23 1.55 9.03
C PRO A 363 -31.73 0.29 9.74
N LEU A 364 -31.06 -0.84 9.50
CA LEU A 364 -31.24 -2.05 10.31
C LEU A 364 -31.24 -1.65 11.80
N THR A 365 -32.31 -2.02 12.51
CA THR A 365 -32.55 -1.59 13.89
C THR A 365 -31.38 -1.96 14.80
N ALA A 366 -31.22 -1.20 15.89
CA ALA A 366 -30.14 -1.30 16.88
C ALA A 366 -30.05 -2.65 17.66
N ALA A 367 -30.67 -3.71 17.18
CA ALA A 367 -30.69 -5.05 17.77
C ALA A 367 -29.54 -5.95 17.26
N GLY A 368 -28.41 -5.36 16.84
CA GLY A 368 -27.18 -6.13 16.61
C GLY A 368 -26.75 -6.87 17.89
N PRO A 369 -26.01 -7.98 17.78
CA PRO A 369 -25.59 -8.75 18.96
C PRO A 369 -24.78 -7.86 19.90
N ALA A 370 -25.27 -7.71 21.14
CA ALA A 370 -24.70 -6.81 22.16
C ALA A 370 -23.33 -7.29 22.72
N THR A 371 -22.88 -8.47 22.30
CA THR A 371 -21.61 -9.08 22.74
C THR A 371 -21.06 -9.98 21.63
N VAL A 372 -19.87 -9.65 21.12
CA VAL A 372 -19.04 -10.58 20.36
C VAL A 372 -18.18 -11.33 21.38
N VAL A 373 -18.59 -12.53 21.77
CA VAL A 373 -17.79 -13.41 22.63
C VAL A 373 -16.86 -14.20 21.74
N GLY A 374 -15.54 -14.14 22.00
CA GLY A 374 -14.57 -15.06 21.40
C GLY A 374 -13.92 -14.60 20.10
N GLU A 375 -13.27 -13.44 20.09
CA GLU A 375 -12.41 -12.98 18.97
C GLU A 375 -11.38 -14.05 18.52
N LEU A 376 -10.96 -14.93 19.45
CA LEU A 376 -10.06 -16.06 19.19
C LEU A 376 -10.78 -17.37 18.73
N ASP A 377 -12.09 -17.50 18.94
CA ASP A 377 -12.85 -18.70 18.53
C ASP A 377 -13.32 -18.62 17.05
N LEU A 378 -13.13 -17.47 16.40
CA LEU A 378 -13.50 -17.23 14.99
C LEU A 378 -12.32 -17.33 14.01
N THR A 379 -11.08 -17.36 14.49
CA THR A 379 -9.93 -17.72 13.65
C THR A 379 -10.00 -19.21 13.33
N GLN A 380 -10.03 -19.57 12.04
CA GLN A 380 -9.90 -20.96 11.61
C GLN A 380 -8.61 -21.55 12.19
N SER A 381 -8.72 -22.26 13.32
CA SER A 381 -7.66 -23.11 13.83
C SER A 381 -7.36 -24.16 12.76
N LEU A 382 -6.22 -24.02 12.07
CA LEU A 382 -5.68 -25.00 11.12
C LEU A 382 -5.17 -26.26 11.84
N THR A 383 -5.96 -26.83 12.73
CA THR A 383 -5.72 -28.14 13.34
C THR A 383 -6.60 -29.15 12.62
N GLY A 384 -6.07 -29.75 11.54
CA GLY A 384 -6.76 -30.76 10.73
C GLY A 384 -5.83 -31.38 9.68
N PRO A 385 -6.22 -32.52 9.06
CA PRO A 385 -5.47 -33.09 7.95
C PRO A 385 -5.34 -32.08 6.79
N ALA A 386 -4.19 -32.09 6.10
CA ALA A 386 -3.89 -31.17 5.00
C ALA A 386 -5.03 -31.06 3.97
N ASP A 387 -5.30 -29.84 3.50
CA ASP A 387 -6.29 -29.55 2.46
C ASP A 387 -6.05 -30.45 1.24
N ASN A 388 -7.08 -31.19 0.82
CA ASN A 388 -7.05 -32.05 -0.36
C ASN A 388 -7.63 -31.38 -1.61
N GLY A 389 -7.84 -30.06 -1.57
CA GLY A 389 -8.36 -29.24 -2.67
C GLY A 389 -9.90 -29.22 -2.78
N THR A 390 -10.63 -29.76 -1.81
CA THR A 390 -12.10 -29.82 -1.84
C THR A 390 -12.72 -28.89 -0.79
N ALA A 391 -13.87 -28.28 -1.09
CA ALA A 391 -14.56 -27.38 -0.14
C ALA A 391 -14.88 -28.05 1.22
N ALA A 392 -15.02 -29.37 1.24
CA ALA A 392 -15.35 -30.16 2.42
C ALA A 392 -14.22 -30.26 3.46
N THR A 393 -12.96 -30.06 3.06
CA THR A 393 -11.80 -30.10 3.96
C THR A 393 -11.40 -28.72 4.51
N ARG A 394 -12.05 -27.64 4.04
CA ARG A 394 -11.84 -26.25 4.48
C ARG A 394 -12.79 -25.79 5.60
N GLY A 395 -13.35 -26.73 6.36
CA GLY A 395 -14.15 -26.44 7.57
C GLY A 395 -15.57 -25.92 7.34
N LEU A 396 -16.03 -25.76 6.09
CA LEU A 396 -17.41 -25.36 5.77
C LEU A 396 -18.30 -26.59 5.55
N VAL A 397 -18.93 -27.08 6.61
CA VAL A 397 -20.09 -27.99 6.46
C VAL A 397 -21.31 -27.12 6.16
N TYR A 398 -21.66 -27.03 4.88
CA TYR A 398 -22.85 -26.29 4.42
C TYR A 398 -24.13 -26.99 4.90
N THR A 399 -24.85 -26.40 5.85
CA THR A 399 -26.27 -26.70 6.06
C THR A 399 -27.10 -25.83 5.11
N PRO A 400 -27.91 -26.41 4.21
CA PRO A 400 -28.68 -25.60 3.27
C PRO A 400 -29.77 -24.81 4.01
N SER A 401 -29.56 -23.50 4.14
CA SER A 401 -30.61 -22.53 4.46
C SER A 401 -31.15 -21.98 3.14
N GLY A 402 -32.39 -22.34 2.82
CA GLY A 402 -33.07 -21.88 1.62
C GLY A 402 -33.51 -20.42 1.72
N THR A 403 -32.99 -19.57 0.85
CA THR A 403 -33.70 -18.75 -0.17
C THR A 403 -32.74 -17.67 -0.70
N PRO A 404 -32.75 -17.36 -2.01
CA PRO A 404 -31.93 -16.28 -2.57
C PRO A 404 -32.39 -14.91 -2.04
N ASN A 405 -31.44 -14.09 -1.62
CA ASN A 405 -31.68 -12.68 -1.32
C ASN A 405 -31.57 -11.88 -2.62
N ASP A 406 -32.67 -11.81 -3.38
CA ASP A 406 -32.78 -11.00 -4.60
C ASP A 406 -33.05 -9.53 -4.23
N ALA A 407 -32.01 -8.80 -3.79
CA ALA A 407 -32.09 -7.35 -3.61
C ALA A 407 -30.72 -6.69 -3.69
N ASN A 408 -30.13 -6.65 -4.89
CA ASN A 408 -29.10 -5.65 -5.19
C ASN A 408 -29.11 -5.30 -6.68
N THR A 409 -29.92 -4.32 -7.04
CA THR A 409 -29.84 -3.65 -8.35
C THR A 409 -29.52 -2.17 -8.12
N SER A 410 -28.28 -1.85 -7.75
CA SER A 410 -27.75 -0.51 -8.02
C SER A 410 -27.30 -0.49 -9.49
N THR A 411 -27.88 0.40 -10.28
CA THR A 411 -27.44 0.65 -11.66
C THR A 411 -26.70 1.97 -11.67
N VAL A 412 -25.42 1.94 -12.07
CA VAL A 412 -24.65 3.16 -12.40
C VAL A 412 -24.93 3.46 -13.86
N GLN A 413 -25.55 4.60 -14.17
CA GLN A 413 -25.72 5.06 -15.55
C GLN A 413 -24.61 6.05 -15.93
N VAL A 414 -24.01 5.82 -17.10
CA VAL A 414 -23.01 6.69 -17.72
C VAL A 414 -23.60 7.19 -19.04
N GLY A 415 -23.79 8.51 -19.21
CA GLY A 415 -24.47 9.11 -20.36
C GLY A 415 -23.76 10.35 -20.90
N THR A 416 -23.87 10.60 -22.21
CA THR A 416 -23.32 11.78 -22.88
C THR A 416 -24.26 12.99 -22.73
N PRO A 417 -23.74 14.23 -22.64
CA PRO A 417 -24.59 15.42 -22.48
C PRO A 417 -25.48 15.64 -23.72
N GLY A 418 -26.81 15.62 -23.53
CA GLY A 418 -27.79 16.06 -24.52
C GLY A 418 -28.48 14.99 -25.37
N GLY A 419 -28.41 13.70 -24.98
CA GLY A 419 -29.19 12.64 -25.64
C GLY A 419 -30.60 12.53 -25.06
N ASP A 420 -31.64 12.66 -25.91
CA ASP A 420 -33.03 12.37 -25.53
C ASP A 420 -33.19 10.88 -25.16
N TYR A 421 -33.65 10.63 -23.93
CA TYR A 421 -33.89 9.30 -23.39
C TYR A 421 -35.21 8.71 -23.92
N THR A 422 -35.16 7.93 -25.01
CA THR A 422 -36.27 7.02 -25.35
C THR A 422 -35.98 5.60 -24.86
N TRP A 423 -36.71 5.18 -23.84
CA TRP A 423 -36.77 3.82 -23.33
C TRP A 423 -37.25 2.85 -24.41
N MET A 424 -36.42 1.90 -24.85
CA MET A 424 -36.90 0.65 -25.43
C MET A 424 -36.59 -0.47 -24.45
N MET A 425 -37.62 -0.91 -23.73
CA MET A 425 -37.59 -2.18 -23.01
C MET A 425 -37.55 -3.32 -24.03
N ALA A 426 -36.58 -4.23 -23.86
CA ALA A 426 -36.61 -5.59 -24.37
C ALA A 426 -36.09 -6.52 -23.27
#